data_AF-A0A970DKH6-F1
#
_entry.id   AF-A0A970DKH6-F1
#
_cell.length_a   1.000
_cell.length_b   1.000
_cell.length_c   1.000
_cell.angle_alpha   90.00
_cell.angle_beta   90.00
_cell.angle_gamma   90.00
#
_symmetry.space_group_name_H-M   'P 1'
#
loop_
_entity.id
_entity.type
_entity.pdbx_description
1 polymer ?
#
loop_
_entity_poly.entity_id
_entity_poly.type
_entity_poly.pdbx_seq_one_letter_code
_entity_poly.pdbx_strand_id
1 'polypeptide(L)'
;MAKPEKLDISVYELDSSGRYVKSRENDPVIAFQDSAVVATELPEEKARALRGNPFLYNAERSGTEVYSIEDFLVTYKKREYLLGDIIRNARFPLRVRKKVFKKTFRSWCRDYVKKKKQVFRENFRTVEVVKSIGNIKLPFYIELAIWAMFAAMIFIAGIDSPLWQKIARGRFGMFLREALDAMYASAPWLGIVANISIYLLIVLIIHSLFFRIIIKDYRKYYREANDYLTRSETQINREYKKKRKKAYKYYMRYLKKKSTPYYPPLDINEIQEGEVNIEVFDIVSKATVNRSYRLMKAEPALKVIKSILLILSIVGLVVVYGYSIVYVIIAAL
;
A
#
# COMPACT_ATOMS: atom_id res chain seq x y z
N MET A 1 -1.20 -46.94 -25.38
CA MET A 1 -0.36 -46.36 -24.31
C MET A 1 0.97 -47.11 -24.29
N ALA A 2 2.03 -46.52 -24.83
CA ALA A 2 3.36 -47.13 -24.82
C ALA A 2 3.96 -47.05 -23.40
N LYS A 3 4.55 -48.15 -22.92
CA LYS A 3 5.29 -48.18 -21.65
C LYS A 3 6.50 -47.24 -21.74
N PRO A 4 6.84 -46.48 -20.69
CA PRO A 4 8.06 -45.69 -20.69
C PRO A 4 9.28 -46.63 -20.73
N GLU A 5 10.08 -46.46 -21.77
CA GLU A 5 11.38 -47.10 -21.93
C GLU A 5 12.29 -46.65 -20.78
N LYS A 6 12.80 -47.61 -19.99
CA LYS A 6 13.78 -47.32 -18.96
C LYS A 6 15.10 -46.99 -19.65
N LEU A 7 15.44 -45.70 -19.69
CA LEU A 7 16.81 -45.25 -19.99
C LEU A 7 17.75 -45.81 -18.92
N ASP A 8 18.49 -46.87 -19.28
CA ASP A 8 19.50 -47.48 -18.43
C ASP A 8 20.80 -46.67 -18.57
N ILE A 9 20.95 -45.64 -17.73
CA ILE A 9 22.14 -44.79 -17.72
C ILE A 9 23.27 -45.58 -17.07
N SER A 10 24.23 -46.05 -17.87
CA SER A 10 25.44 -46.69 -17.38
C SER A 10 26.54 -45.66 -17.14
N VAL A 11 27.11 -45.67 -15.93
CA VAL A 11 28.18 -44.74 -15.51
C VAL A 11 29.53 -45.44 -15.64
N TYR A 12 30.51 -44.74 -16.22
CA TYR A 12 31.87 -45.22 -16.43
C TYR A 12 32.85 -44.40 -15.57
N GLU A 13 33.81 -45.08 -14.95
CA GLU A 13 34.89 -44.50 -14.14
C GLU A 13 36.24 -44.71 -14.82
N LEU A 14 37.19 -43.80 -14.62
CA LEU A 14 38.56 -44.00 -15.09
C LEU A 14 39.28 -45.00 -14.17
N ASP A 15 39.85 -46.05 -14.73
CA ASP A 15 40.79 -46.92 -14.01
C ASP A 15 42.19 -46.29 -13.89
N SER A 16 43.04 -46.90 -13.07
CA SER A 16 44.44 -46.47 -12.87
C SER A 16 45.31 -46.55 -14.13
N SER A 17 44.80 -47.14 -15.21
CA SER A 17 45.43 -47.18 -16.54
C SER A 17 44.83 -46.17 -17.53
N GLY A 18 43.94 -45.29 -17.07
CA GLY A 18 43.34 -44.23 -17.88
C GLY A 18 42.17 -44.69 -18.77
N ARG A 19 41.64 -45.90 -18.56
CA ARG A 19 40.53 -46.45 -19.36
C ARG A 19 39.20 -46.29 -18.64
N TYR A 20 38.14 -45.98 -19.40
CA TYR A 20 36.78 -45.90 -18.88
C TYR A 20 36.21 -47.32 -18.67
N VAL A 21 36.01 -47.70 -17.41
CA VAL A 21 35.44 -48.98 -16.99
C VAL A 21 34.06 -48.73 -16.37
N LYS A 22 33.08 -49.57 -16.68
CA LYS A 22 31.73 -49.49 -16.10
C LYS A 22 31.82 -49.57 -14.57
N SER A 23 31.30 -48.57 -13.86
CA SER A 23 31.38 -48.46 -12.40
C SER A 23 30.78 -49.71 -11.75
N ARG A 24 31.54 -50.33 -10.83
CA ARG A 24 31.12 -51.53 -10.09
C ARG A 24 30.30 -51.18 -8.84
N GLU A 25 30.28 -49.92 -8.42
CA GLU A 25 29.47 -49.47 -7.30
C GLU A 25 28.05 -49.16 -7.80
N ASN A 26 27.04 -49.71 -7.12
CA ASN A 26 25.62 -49.42 -7.40
C ASN A 26 25.24 -47.94 -7.21
N ASP A 27 26.15 -47.12 -6.69
CA ASP A 27 26.00 -45.69 -6.48
C ASP A 27 27.30 -45.02 -6.99
N PRO A 28 27.31 -44.34 -8.15
CA PRO A 28 28.50 -43.63 -8.59
C PRO A 28 28.85 -42.56 -7.55
N VAL A 29 30.02 -42.68 -6.95
CA VAL A 29 30.63 -41.62 -6.15
C VAL A 29 30.95 -40.52 -7.14
N ILE A 30 30.20 -39.41 -7.10
CA ILE A 30 30.61 -38.18 -7.79
C ILE A 30 32.04 -37.93 -7.32
N ALA A 31 32.99 -38.08 -8.25
CA ALA A 31 34.39 -37.82 -7.99
C ALA A 31 34.44 -36.44 -7.33
N PHE A 32 34.94 -36.44 -6.10
CA PHE A 32 35.21 -35.22 -5.38
C PHE A 32 36.24 -34.49 -6.24
N GLN A 33 35.82 -33.52 -7.03
CA GLN A 33 36.66 -32.34 -7.06
C GLN A 33 36.60 -31.85 -5.61
N ASP A 34 37.75 -31.66 -4.99
CA ASP A 34 37.88 -30.88 -3.76
C ASP A 34 37.33 -29.44 -3.89
N SER A 35 36.59 -29.12 -4.95
CA SER A 35 35.59 -28.06 -5.02
C SER A 35 34.37 -28.41 -4.13
N ALA A 36 34.61 -28.71 -2.85
CA ALA A 36 33.83 -27.98 -1.88
C ALA A 36 34.10 -26.51 -2.22
N VAL A 37 33.22 -25.86 -2.97
CA VAL A 37 33.25 -24.41 -3.12
C VAL A 37 32.94 -23.89 -1.72
N VAL A 38 33.97 -23.91 -0.87
CA VAL A 38 33.99 -23.20 0.38
C VAL A 38 33.70 -21.77 -0.05
N ALA A 39 32.72 -21.13 0.58
CA ALA A 39 32.24 -19.80 0.20
C ALA A 39 33.35 -18.73 0.03
N THR A 40 34.59 -19.03 0.42
CA THR A 40 35.83 -18.30 0.13
C THR A 40 36.18 -18.11 -1.35
N GLU A 41 35.68 -18.92 -2.28
CA GLU A 41 35.99 -18.78 -3.72
C GLU A 41 34.95 -17.95 -4.51
N LEU A 42 33.81 -17.62 -3.91
CA LEU A 42 32.77 -16.81 -4.56
C LEU A 42 33.04 -15.31 -4.37
N PRO A 43 32.83 -14.47 -5.40
CA PRO A 43 32.83 -13.02 -5.25
C PRO A 43 31.90 -12.60 -4.11
N GLU A 44 32.32 -11.66 -3.28
CA GLU A 44 31.62 -11.33 -2.02
C GLU A 44 30.15 -10.92 -2.24
N GLU A 45 29.86 -10.23 -3.34
CA GLU A 45 28.51 -9.84 -3.73
C GLU A 45 27.61 -11.05 -4.04
N LYS A 46 28.13 -12.02 -4.81
CA LYS A 46 27.44 -13.28 -5.12
C LYS A 46 27.23 -14.10 -3.85
N ALA A 47 28.23 -14.17 -2.97
CA ALA A 47 28.11 -14.87 -1.69
C ALA A 47 27.04 -14.24 -0.79
N ARG A 48 26.92 -12.90 -0.77
CA ARG A 48 25.85 -12.20 -0.02
C ARG A 48 24.47 -12.52 -0.57
N ALA A 49 24.29 -12.57 -1.89
CA ALA A 49 23.02 -12.95 -2.51
C ALA A 49 22.62 -14.40 -2.19
N LEU A 50 23.57 -15.33 -2.27
CA LEU A 50 23.35 -16.77 -2.04
C LEU A 50 23.17 -17.15 -0.56
N ARG A 51 23.66 -16.33 0.39
CA ARG A 51 23.31 -16.43 1.82
C ARG A 51 21.87 -15.99 2.12
N GLY A 52 21.19 -15.41 1.13
CA GLY A 52 19.81 -14.94 1.23
C GLY A 52 18.77 -16.06 1.30
N ASN A 53 17.54 -15.71 0.98
CA ASN A 53 16.40 -16.60 1.03
C ASN A 53 15.85 -16.85 -0.38
N PRO A 54 15.74 -18.11 -0.84
CA PRO A 54 15.24 -18.41 -2.18
C PRO A 54 13.80 -17.97 -2.40
N PHE A 55 12.98 -17.88 -1.35
CA PHE A 55 11.61 -17.39 -1.45
C PHE A 55 11.51 -15.86 -1.51
N LEU A 56 12.61 -15.13 -1.28
CA LEU A 56 12.71 -13.68 -1.39
C LEU A 56 13.59 -13.25 -2.57
N TYR A 57 14.06 -14.22 -3.37
CA TYR A 57 14.91 -13.96 -4.51
C TYR A 57 14.08 -13.35 -5.65
N ASN A 58 14.69 -12.41 -6.37
CA ASN A 58 14.14 -11.78 -7.56
C ASN A 58 15.27 -11.67 -8.60
N ALA A 59 15.07 -12.31 -9.76
CA ALA A 59 16.08 -12.37 -10.81
C ALA A 59 16.39 -10.98 -11.40
N GLU A 60 15.39 -10.08 -11.47
CA GLU A 60 15.53 -8.76 -12.08
C GLU A 60 16.39 -7.78 -11.24
N ARG A 61 16.49 -8.02 -9.93
CA ARG A 61 17.09 -7.06 -8.98
C ARG A 61 18.35 -7.57 -8.27
N SER A 62 18.57 -8.87 -8.23
CA SER A 62 19.66 -9.47 -7.45
C SER A 62 21.04 -9.33 -8.11
N GLY A 63 21.10 -8.97 -9.41
CA GLY A 63 22.34 -8.84 -10.18
C GLY A 63 23.16 -10.13 -10.28
N THR A 64 22.63 -11.24 -9.74
CA THR A 64 23.29 -12.55 -9.64
C THR A 64 22.34 -13.58 -10.20
N GLU A 65 22.72 -14.23 -11.29
CA GLU A 65 21.93 -15.35 -11.81
C GLU A 65 22.03 -16.54 -10.87
N VAL A 66 20.87 -16.97 -10.39
CA VAL A 66 20.67 -18.19 -9.62
C VAL A 66 19.77 -19.09 -10.45
N TYR A 67 20.09 -20.38 -10.53
CA TYR A 67 19.33 -21.33 -11.34
C TYR A 67 18.47 -22.25 -10.47
N SER A 68 18.88 -22.50 -9.22
CA SER A 68 18.16 -23.42 -8.34
C SER A 68 18.17 -23.05 -6.87
N ILE A 69 17.27 -23.66 -6.09
CA ILE A 69 17.33 -23.59 -4.62
C ILE A 69 18.64 -24.17 -4.07
N GLU A 70 19.26 -25.09 -4.80
CA GLU A 70 20.44 -25.80 -4.35
C GLU A 70 21.69 -24.92 -4.35
N ASP A 71 21.64 -23.80 -5.07
CA ASP A 71 22.72 -22.81 -5.19
C ASP A 71 22.82 -21.92 -3.94
N PHE A 72 21.81 -21.95 -3.05
CA PHE A 72 21.82 -21.15 -1.82
C PHE A 72 22.74 -21.77 -0.76
N LEU A 73 23.47 -20.91 -0.05
CA LEU A 73 24.44 -21.30 0.96
C LEU A 73 23.75 -21.71 2.26
N VAL A 74 24.26 -22.77 2.88
CA VAL A 74 23.78 -23.35 4.13
C VAL A 74 24.91 -23.65 5.09
N THR A 75 24.71 -23.34 6.37
CA THR A 75 25.73 -23.59 7.40
C THR A 75 25.60 -24.99 8.01
N TYR A 76 26.65 -25.80 7.88
CA TYR A 76 26.80 -27.09 8.54
C TYR A 76 28.16 -27.18 9.24
N LYS A 77 28.17 -27.56 10.53
CA LYS A 77 29.40 -27.65 11.36
C LYS A 77 30.31 -26.41 11.25
N LYS A 78 29.72 -25.20 11.31
CA LYS A 78 30.41 -23.90 11.20
C LYS A 78 31.09 -23.62 9.83
N ARG A 79 30.81 -24.42 8.80
CA ARG A 79 31.23 -24.17 7.42
C ARG A 79 30.00 -23.92 6.54
N GLU A 80 30.18 -23.08 5.51
CA GLU A 80 29.15 -22.81 4.51
C GLU A 80 29.34 -23.76 3.33
N TYR A 81 28.23 -24.33 2.85
CA TYR A 81 28.17 -25.21 1.69
C TYR A 81 27.00 -24.78 0.82
N LEU A 82 27.04 -25.07 -0.49
CA LEU A 82 25.81 -25.02 -1.28
C LEU A 82 24.85 -26.10 -0.77
N LEU A 83 23.55 -25.81 -0.79
CA LEU A 83 22.57 -26.79 -0.35
C LEU A 83 22.67 -28.08 -1.18
N GLY A 84 22.93 -27.95 -2.49
CA GLY A 84 23.15 -29.05 -3.44
C GLY A 84 24.23 -30.03 -2.98
N ASP A 85 25.37 -29.49 -2.56
CA ASP A 85 26.54 -30.27 -2.12
C ASP A 85 26.23 -31.16 -0.92
N ILE A 86 25.30 -30.74 -0.06
CA ILE A 86 24.89 -31.55 1.09
C ILE A 86 23.82 -32.57 0.69
N ILE A 87 22.81 -32.17 -0.08
CA ILE A 87 21.64 -33.03 -0.34
C ILE A 87 21.90 -34.10 -1.40
N ARG A 88 22.77 -33.82 -2.38
CA ARG A 88 23.12 -34.75 -3.47
C ARG A 88 24.24 -35.70 -3.08
N ASN A 89 25.13 -35.29 -2.18
CA ASN A 89 26.31 -36.08 -1.85
C ASN A 89 25.96 -37.33 -1.03
N ALA A 90 26.35 -38.49 -1.55
CA ALA A 90 26.12 -39.81 -0.96
C ALA A 90 26.87 -40.01 0.36
N ARG A 91 28.01 -39.31 0.58
CA ARG A 91 28.80 -39.36 1.82
C ARG A 91 28.01 -38.88 3.03
N PHE A 92 27.04 -38.00 2.86
CA PHE A 92 26.18 -37.57 3.97
C PHE A 92 25.07 -38.59 4.23
N PRO A 93 24.94 -39.12 5.46
CA PRO A 93 23.85 -40.00 5.82
C PRO A 93 22.49 -39.33 5.59
N LEU A 94 21.47 -40.10 5.22
CA LEU A 94 20.12 -39.60 4.99
C LEU A 94 19.57 -38.77 6.16
N ARG A 95 19.90 -39.16 7.40
CA ARG A 95 19.52 -38.43 8.62
C ARG A 95 20.12 -37.03 8.63
N VAL A 96 21.39 -36.87 8.23
CA VAL A 96 22.09 -35.58 8.16
C VAL A 96 21.48 -34.72 7.07
N ARG A 97 21.34 -35.25 5.84
CA ARG A 97 20.75 -34.52 4.70
C ARG A 97 19.36 -33.99 5.02
N LYS A 98 18.48 -34.85 5.57
CA LYS A 98 17.14 -34.44 6.02
C LYS A 98 17.18 -33.40 7.14
N LYS A 99 18.11 -33.52 8.09
CA LYS A 99 18.24 -32.58 9.22
C LYS A 99 18.67 -31.20 8.74
N VAL A 100 19.70 -31.13 7.87
CA VAL A 100 20.18 -29.87 7.28
C VAL A 100 19.07 -29.24 6.45
N PHE A 101 18.51 -29.95 5.47
CA PHE A 101 17.41 -29.44 4.65
C PHE A 101 16.24 -28.91 5.49
N LYS A 102 15.73 -29.69 6.46
CA LYS A 102 14.63 -29.24 7.32
C LYS A 102 14.99 -28.01 8.15
N LYS A 103 16.21 -27.94 8.68
CA LYS A 103 16.68 -26.80 9.49
C LYS A 103 16.75 -25.53 8.63
N THR A 104 17.41 -25.62 7.48
CA THR A 104 17.56 -24.50 6.53
C THR A 104 16.18 -24.05 6.03
N PHE A 105 15.36 -24.98 5.55
CA PHE A 105 14.02 -24.68 5.04
C PHE A 105 13.13 -24.00 6.09
N ARG A 106 13.20 -24.44 7.36
CA ARG A 106 12.53 -23.76 8.48
C ARG A 106 13.09 -22.37 8.76
N SER A 107 14.37 -22.12 8.53
CA SER A 107 14.97 -20.77 8.64
C SER A 107 14.38 -19.87 7.56
N TRP A 108 14.50 -20.26 6.30
CA TRP A 108 13.94 -19.52 5.16
C TRP A 108 12.43 -19.23 5.32
N CYS A 109 11.67 -20.20 5.82
CA CYS A 109 10.25 -19.99 6.09
C CYS A 109 10.00 -18.92 7.18
N ARG A 110 10.83 -18.92 8.24
CA ARG A 110 10.73 -17.94 9.33
C ARG A 110 11.15 -16.56 8.85
N ASP A 111 12.24 -16.48 8.08
CA ASP A 111 12.78 -15.22 7.56
C ASP A 111 11.80 -14.56 6.59
N TYR A 112 11.19 -15.34 5.69
CA TYR A 112 10.13 -14.88 4.79
C TYR A 112 8.94 -14.33 5.58
N VAL A 113 8.44 -15.09 6.57
CA VAL A 113 7.29 -14.67 7.39
C VAL A 113 7.62 -13.42 8.21
N LYS A 114 8.86 -13.29 8.71
CA LYS A 114 9.33 -12.11 9.44
C LYS A 114 9.33 -10.87 8.54
N LYS A 115 9.98 -10.94 7.37
CA LYS A 115 10.05 -9.82 6.41
C LYS A 115 8.65 -9.40 5.94
N LYS A 116 7.81 -10.38 5.60
CA LYS A 116 6.40 -10.14 5.25
C LYS A 116 5.62 -9.44 6.37
N LYS A 117 5.70 -9.95 7.60
CA LYS A 117 4.99 -9.35 8.75
C LYS A 117 5.48 -7.93 9.05
N GLN A 118 6.78 -7.69 8.90
CA GLN A 118 7.35 -6.36 9.12
C GLN A 118 6.77 -5.37 8.11
N VAL A 119 6.89 -5.67 6.81
CA VAL A 119 6.36 -4.83 5.73
C VAL A 119 4.86 -4.63 5.88
N PHE A 120 4.09 -5.68 6.17
CA PHE A 120 2.64 -5.55 6.31
C PHE A 120 2.25 -4.73 7.56
N ARG A 121 2.89 -4.96 8.72
CA ARG A 121 2.56 -4.24 9.95
C ARG A 121 2.92 -2.76 9.88
N GLU A 122 4.09 -2.43 9.33
CA GLU A 122 4.50 -1.04 9.12
C GLU A 122 3.47 -0.32 8.23
N ASN A 123 3.04 -0.97 7.15
CA ASN A 123 2.12 -0.42 6.19
C ASN A 123 0.66 -0.30 6.69
N PHE A 124 0.14 -1.28 7.44
CA PHE A 124 -1.24 -1.21 7.99
C PHE A 124 -1.38 -0.13 9.07
N ARG A 125 -0.37 0.07 9.92
CA ARG A 125 -0.37 1.17 10.91
C ARG A 125 -0.49 2.53 10.23
N THR A 126 0.17 2.70 9.09
CA THR A 126 0.08 3.95 8.36
C THR A 126 -1.27 4.12 7.66
N VAL A 127 -1.89 3.04 7.21
CA VAL A 127 -3.25 3.03 6.62
C VAL A 127 -4.35 3.34 7.65
N GLU A 128 -4.20 2.94 8.92
CA GLU A 128 -5.17 3.28 9.98
C GLU A 128 -5.18 4.79 10.30
N VAL A 129 -3.99 5.41 10.32
CA VAL A 129 -3.81 6.85 10.55
C VAL A 129 -4.49 7.69 9.45
N VAL A 130 -4.62 7.12 8.25
CA VAL A 130 -5.29 7.74 7.10
C VAL A 130 -6.82 7.78 7.22
N LYS A 131 -7.42 6.84 7.95
CA LYS A 131 -8.87 6.71 8.08
C LYS A 131 -9.50 7.89 8.85
N SER A 132 -8.72 8.63 9.65
CA SER A 132 -9.19 9.77 10.46
C SER A 132 -9.54 11.02 9.67
N ILE A 133 -9.10 11.14 8.41
CA ILE A 133 -9.36 12.30 7.53
C ILE A 133 -10.86 12.42 7.16
N GLY A 134 -11.66 11.39 7.48
CA GLY A 134 -13.09 11.33 7.17
C GLY A 134 -13.99 12.35 7.88
N ASN A 135 -13.53 13.00 8.95
CA ASN A 135 -14.37 13.78 9.87
C ASN A 135 -14.46 15.29 9.56
N ILE A 136 -13.91 15.75 8.44
CA ILE A 136 -13.84 17.19 8.14
C ILE A 136 -15.04 17.67 7.31
N LYS A 137 -15.86 16.72 6.80
CA LYS A 137 -17.01 17.01 5.95
C LYS A 137 -18.01 17.91 6.70
N LEU A 138 -18.45 19.00 6.06
CA LEU A 138 -19.62 19.73 6.54
C LEU A 138 -20.84 18.82 6.41
N PRO A 139 -21.58 18.58 7.50
CA PRO A 139 -22.83 17.86 7.40
C PRO A 139 -23.81 18.68 6.53
N PHE A 140 -24.67 17.96 5.81
CA PHE A 140 -25.55 18.56 4.81
C PHE A 140 -26.42 19.69 5.36
N TYR A 141 -26.86 19.59 6.62
CA TYR A 141 -27.66 20.63 7.27
C TYR A 141 -26.90 21.95 7.47
N ILE A 142 -25.59 21.94 7.75
CA ILE A 142 -24.79 23.18 7.86
C ILE A 142 -24.61 23.79 6.48
N GLU A 143 -24.42 22.97 5.44
CA GLU A 143 -24.32 23.48 4.08
C GLU A 143 -25.63 24.14 3.61
N LEU A 144 -26.78 23.51 3.90
CA LEU A 144 -28.08 24.09 3.64
C LEU A 144 -28.27 25.41 4.40
N ALA A 145 -27.83 25.48 5.66
CA ALA A 145 -27.86 26.69 6.46
C ALA A 145 -27.00 27.81 5.85
N ILE A 146 -25.78 27.51 5.38
CA ILE A 146 -24.90 28.48 4.70
C ILE A 146 -25.57 29.02 3.43
N TRP A 147 -26.21 28.15 2.63
CA TRP A 147 -26.94 28.58 1.43
C TRP A 147 -28.16 29.46 1.76
N ALA A 148 -28.91 29.10 2.81
CA ALA A 148 -30.02 29.92 3.29
C ALA A 148 -29.53 31.29 3.77
N MET A 149 -28.47 31.33 4.58
CA MET A 149 -27.80 32.56 5.04
C MET A 149 -27.35 33.43 3.87
N PHE A 150 -26.75 32.82 2.84
CA PHE A 150 -26.31 33.52 1.63
C PHE A 150 -27.46 34.12 0.84
N ALA A 151 -28.50 33.35 0.57
CA ALA A 151 -29.69 33.83 -0.13
C ALA A 151 -30.35 35.00 0.62
N ALA A 152 -30.39 34.89 1.95
CA ALA A 152 -31.07 35.84 2.79
C ALA A 152 -30.23 37.13 2.99
N MET A 153 -28.89 37.04 3.01
CA MET A 153 -27.99 38.20 2.92
C MET A 153 -28.07 38.92 1.57
N ILE A 154 -28.13 38.19 0.45
CA ILE A 154 -28.37 38.79 -0.87
C ILE A 154 -29.72 39.51 -0.89
N PHE A 155 -30.73 38.91 -0.27
CA PHE A 155 -32.05 39.52 -0.17
C PHE A 155 -31.99 40.85 0.59
N ILE A 156 -31.33 40.92 1.75
CA ILE A 156 -31.24 42.17 2.54
C ILE A 156 -30.32 43.21 1.91
N ALA A 157 -29.22 42.80 1.27
CA ALA A 157 -28.27 43.72 0.65
C ALA A 157 -28.71 44.23 -0.73
N GLY A 158 -29.52 43.46 -1.45
CA GLY A 158 -29.87 43.69 -2.85
C GLY A 158 -31.18 44.45 -3.06
N ILE A 159 -31.50 45.45 -2.23
CA ILE A 159 -32.79 46.17 -2.25
C ILE A 159 -33.09 46.86 -3.58
N ASP A 160 -32.05 47.31 -4.28
CA ASP A 160 -32.21 47.95 -5.61
C ASP A 160 -32.39 46.94 -6.75
N SER A 161 -32.42 45.64 -6.46
CA SER A 161 -32.53 44.61 -7.49
C SER A 161 -33.93 44.56 -8.14
N PRO A 162 -34.03 44.09 -9.39
CA PRO A 162 -35.31 43.90 -10.07
C PRO A 162 -36.28 42.94 -9.35
N LEU A 163 -35.75 42.04 -8.51
CA LEU A 163 -36.56 41.15 -7.68
C LEU A 163 -37.30 41.94 -6.58
N TRP A 164 -36.61 42.87 -5.92
CA TRP A 164 -37.23 43.75 -4.93
C TRP A 164 -38.25 44.69 -5.53
N GLN A 165 -38.03 45.20 -6.74
CA GLN A 165 -39.03 45.99 -7.45
C GLN A 165 -40.35 45.23 -7.69
N LYS A 166 -40.30 43.90 -7.85
CA LYS A 166 -41.50 43.07 -7.97
C LYS A 166 -42.16 42.82 -6.62
N ILE A 167 -41.37 42.55 -5.58
CA ILE A 167 -41.84 42.28 -4.21
C ILE A 167 -42.47 43.54 -3.60
N ALA A 168 -41.85 44.70 -3.83
CA ALA A 168 -42.31 46.00 -3.35
C ALA A 168 -43.63 46.48 -3.98
N ARG A 169 -44.19 45.77 -4.97
CA ARG A 169 -45.55 46.04 -5.48
C ARG A 169 -46.62 45.67 -4.46
N GLY A 170 -46.34 44.72 -3.57
CA GLY A 170 -47.23 44.36 -2.46
C GLY A 170 -47.03 45.29 -1.27
N ARG A 171 -48.09 45.52 -0.49
CA ARG A 171 -48.05 46.36 0.73
C ARG A 171 -46.94 45.93 1.71
N PHE A 172 -46.81 44.62 1.92
CA PHE A 172 -45.77 44.07 2.79
C PHE A 172 -44.35 44.28 2.25
N GLY A 173 -44.15 44.12 0.94
CA GLY A 173 -42.84 44.32 0.32
C GLY A 173 -42.40 45.78 0.29
N MET A 174 -43.35 46.71 0.10
CA MET A 174 -43.11 48.15 0.17
C MET A 174 -42.71 48.56 1.59
N PHE A 175 -43.45 48.10 2.59
CA PHE A 175 -43.13 48.28 4.01
C PHE A 175 -41.72 47.80 4.36
N LEU A 176 -41.37 46.56 3.97
CA LEU A 176 -40.03 46.02 4.21
C LEU A 176 -38.94 46.83 3.51
N ARG A 177 -39.19 47.30 2.29
CA ARG A 177 -38.23 48.11 1.53
C ARG A 177 -37.97 49.45 2.22
N GLU A 178 -39.01 50.16 2.62
CA GLU A 178 -38.89 51.44 3.33
C GLU A 178 -38.12 51.30 4.65
N ALA A 179 -38.39 50.23 5.41
CA ALA A 179 -37.67 49.94 6.64
C ALA A 179 -36.18 49.68 6.41
N LEU A 180 -35.84 48.92 5.36
CA LEU A 180 -34.45 48.64 5.03
C LEU A 180 -33.73 49.86 4.41
N ASP A 181 -34.41 50.67 3.61
CA ASP A 181 -33.87 51.92 3.07
C ASP A 181 -33.54 52.90 4.21
N ALA A 182 -34.42 53.01 5.22
CA ALA A 182 -34.16 53.79 6.44
C ALA A 182 -32.96 53.24 7.25
N MET A 183 -32.81 51.91 7.32
CA MET A 183 -31.66 51.27 7.95
C MET A 183 -30.35 51.64 7.25
N TYR A 184 -30.28 51.51 5.92
CA TYR A 184 -29.06 51.84 5.17
C TYR A 184 -28.76 53.34 5.12
N ALA A 185 -29.80 54.19 5.13
CA ALA A 185 -29.63 55.64 5.20
C ALA A 185 -29.04 56.08 6.56
N SER A 186 -29.49 55.48 7.65
CA SER A 186 -29.01 55.81 9.01
C SER A 186 -27.66 55.16 9.35
N ALA A 187 -27.35 53.99 8.78
CA ALA A 187 -26.08 53.31 8.97
C ALA A 187 -25.47 52.84 7.62
N PRO A 188 -24.89 53.75 6.82
CA PRO A 188 -24.35 53.42 5.49
C PRO A 188 -23.24 52.36 5.51
N TRP A 189 -22.49 52.27 6.61
CA TRP A 189 -21.43 51.27 6.80
C TRP A 189 -21.97 49.82 6.80
N LEU A 190 -23.27 49.61 7.08
CA LEU A 190 -23.90 48.29 6.99
C LEU A 190 -23.86 47.74 5.56
N GLY A 191 -23.93 48.59 4.53
CA GLY A 191 -23.78 48.15 3.14
C GLY A 191 -22.42 47.53 2.87
N ILE A 192 -21.36 48.11 3.44
CA ILE A 192 -19.99 47.57 3.35
C ILE A 192 -19.91 46.22 4.08
N VAL A 193 -20.45 46.14 5.29
CA VAL A 193 -20.46 44.90 6.09
C VAL A 193 -21.26 43.80 5.41
N ALA A 194 -22.40 44.13 4.81
CA ALA A 194 -23.23 43.19 4.07
C ALA A 194 -22.47 42.63 2.85
N ASN A 195 -21.81 43.49 2.06
CA ASN A 195 -21.00 43.07 0.92
C ASN A 195 -19.82 42.17 1.34
N ILE A 196 -19.07 42.56 2.38
CA ILE A 196 -17.97 41.74 2.92
C ILE A 196 -18.49 40.37 3.37
N SER A 197 -19.62 40.34 4.07
CA SER A 197 -20.25 39.09 4.54
C SER A 197 -20.68 38.19 3.39
N ILE A 198 -21.21 38.77 2.30
CA ILE A 198 -21.56 38.04 1.07
C ILE A 198 -20.31 37.41 0.45
N TYR A 199 -19.21 38.16 0.32
CA TYR A 199 -17.96 37.62 -0.22
C TYR A 199 -17.38 36.51 0.66
N LEU A 200 -17.43 36.65 1.98
CA LEU A 200 -17.00 35.60 2.92
C LEU A 200 -17.84 34.33 2.77
N LEU A 201 -19.16 34.46 2.60
CA LEU A 201 -20.06 33.33 2.33
C LEU A 201 -19.75 32.66 0.98
N ILE A 202 -19.47 33.43 -0.08
CA ILE A 202 -19.04 32.88 -1.38
C ILE A 202 -17.75 32.07 -1.23
N VAL A 203 -16.73 32.63 -0.57
CA VAL A 203 -15.46 31.94 -0.32
C VAL A 203 -15.68 30.67 0.50
N LEU A 204 -16.55 30.71 1.52
CA LEU A 204 -16.90 29.56 2.33
C LEU A 204 -17.60 28.45 1.52
N ILE A 205 -18.52 28.82 0.62
CA ILE A 205 -19.22 27.90 -0.30
C ILE A 205 -18.21 27.25 -1.25
N ILE A 206 -17.37 28.06 -1.91
CA ILE A 206 -16.32 27.57 -2.82
C ILE A 206 -15.38 26.60 -2.09
N HIS A 207 -14.90 27.00 -0.89
CA HIS A 207 -14.06 26.16 -0.05
C HIS A 207 -14.76 24.82 0.29
N SER A 208 -16.04 24.85 0.67
CA SER A 208 -16.83 23.63 0.95
C SER A 208 -16.91 22.70 -0.27
N LEU A 209 -17.13 23.25 -1.47
CA LEU A 209 -17.21 22.49 -2.72
C LEU A 209 -15.87 21.85 -3.09
N PHE A 210 -14.77 22.63 -3.12
CA PHE A 210 -13.44 22.10 -3.39
C PHE A 210 -13.07 20.98 -2.42
N PHE A 211 -13.34 21.20 -1.14
CA PHE A 211 -13.02 20.25 -0.11
C PHE A 211 -13.82 18.94 -0.23
N ARG A 212 -15.09 19.02 -0.66
CA ARG A 212 -15.91 17.85 -0.98
C ARG A 212 -15.31 17.03 -2.12
N ILE A 213 -14.84 17.68 -3.18
CA ILE A 213 -14.22 17.00 -4.33
C ILE A 213 -12.94 16.28 -3.87
N ILE A 214 -12.05 16.99 -3.16
CA ILE A 214 -10.80 16.43 -2.64
C ILE A 214 -11.06 15.21 -1.75
N ILE A 215 -12.01 15.30 -0.81
CA ILE A 215 -12.37 14.17 0.06
C ILE A 215 -12.93 13.00 -0.75
N LYS A 216 -13.80 13.26 -1.73
CA LYS A 216 -14.43 12.21 -2.54
C LYS A 216 -13.36 11.44 -3.32
N ASP A 217 -12.48 12.16 -4.00
CA ASP A 217 -11.39 11.57 -4.77
C ASP A 217 -10.44 10.80 -3.86
N TYR A 218 -10.07 11.40 -2.72
CA TYR A 218 -9.25 10.74 -1.73
C TYR A 218 -9.85 9.43 -1.23
N ARG A 219 -11.15 9.41 -0.88
CA ARG A 219 -11.84 8.18 -0.44
C ARG A 219 -11.86 7.12 -1.53
N LYS A 220 -12.02 7.52 -2.79
CA LYS A 220 -11.97 6.61 -3.93
C LYS A 220 -10.58 5.98 -4.06
N TYR A 221 -9.53 6.81 -4.13
CA TYR A 221 -8.15 6.35 -4.21
C TYR A 221 -7.75 5.46 -3.03
N TYR A 222 -8.15 5.85 -1.82
CA TYR A 222 -7.88 5.07 -0.62
C TYR A 222 -8.55 3.68 -0.69
N ARG A 223 -9.81 3.61 -1.13
CA ARG A 223 -10.51 2.34 -1.29
C ARG A 223 -9.81 1.45 -2.32
N GLU A 224 -9.48 2.01 -3.48
CA GLU A 224 -8.78 1.29 -4.55
C GLU A 224 -7.40 0.77 -4.08
N ALA A 225 -6.64 1.61 -3.37
CA ALA A 225 -5.34 1.22 -2.81
C ALA A 225 -5.50 0.12 -1.73
N ASN A 226 -6.47 0.25 -0.83
CA ASN A 226 -6.74 -0.76 0.19
C ASN A 226 -7.19 -2.10 -0.41
N ASP A 227 -8.04 -2.06 -1.43
CA ASP A 227 -8.49 -3.24 -2.16
C ASP A 227 -7.32 -3.91 -2.87
N TYR A 228 -6.46 -3.13 -3.53
CA TYR A 228 -5.22 -3.62 -4.15
C TYR A 228 -4.29 -4.27 -3.12
N LEU A 229 -4.01 -3.60 -2.00
CA LEU A 229 -3.13 -4.13 -0.94
C LEU A 229 -3.70 -5.44 -0.36
N THR A 230 -5.01 -5.51 -0.10
CA THR A 230 -5.66 -6.72 0.44
C THR A 230 -5.60 -7.90 -0.55
N ARG A 231 -5.83 -7.63 -1.85
CA ARG A 231 -5.71 -8.63 -2.91
C ARG A 231 -4.27 -9.10 -3.06
N SER A 232 -3.31 -8.18 -3.09
CA SER A 232 -1.88 -8.47 -3.18
C SER A 232 -1.38 -9.29 -1.98
N GLU A 233 -1.79 -8.95 -0.74
CA GLU A 233 -1.47 -9.77 0.43
C GLU A 233 -2.01 -11.20 0.29
N THR A 234 -3.26 -11.34 -0.16
CA THR A 234 -3.89 -12.65 -0.34
C THR A 234 -3.16 -13.47 -1.41
N GLN A 235 -2.78 -12.82 -2.51
CA GLN A 235 -2.03 -13.44 -3.61
C GLN A 235 -0.64 -13.88 -3.15
N ILE A 236 0.15 -12.98 -2.54
CA ILE A 236 1.47 -13.28 -1.97
C ILE A 236 1.38 -14.48 -1.02
N ASN A 237 0.38 -14.48 -0.13
CA ASN A 237 0.16 -15.58 0.82
C ASN A 237 -0.17 -16.92 0.15
N ARG A 238 -1.03 -16.91 -0.87
CA ARG A 238 -1.43 -18.12 -1.61
C ARG A 238 -0.26 -18.68 -2.41
N GLU A 239 0.43 -17.81 -3.16
CA GLU A 239 1.60 -18.19 -3.96
C GLU A 239 2.72 -18.74 -3.08
N TYR A 240 3.08 -18.04 -2.01
CA TYR A 240 4.09 -18.51 -1.07
C TYR A 240 3.74 -19.88 -0.47
N LYS A 241 2.49 -20.09 -0.03
CA LYS A 241 2.05 -21.40 0.49
C LYS A 241 2.18 -22.51 -0.56
N LYS A 242 1.81 -22.23 -1.82
CA LYS A 242 1.93 -23.17 -2.94
C LYS A 242 3.40 -23.51 -3.23
N LYS A 243 4.25 -22.49 -3.42
CA LYS A 243 5.69 -22.61 -3.70
C LYS A 243 6.43 -23.32 -2.57
N ARG A 244 6.18 -22.95 -1.31
CA ARG A 244 6.70 -23.62 -0.11
C ARG A 244 6.34 -25.11 -0.06
N LYS A 245 5.06 -25.45 -0.27
CA LYS A 245 4.61 -26.86 -0.24
C LYS A 245 5.23 -27.67 -1.37
N LYS A 246 5.36 -27.08 -2.57
CA LYS A 246 6.01 -27.69 -3.73
C LYS A 246 7.48 -28.00 -3.41
N ALA A 247 8.26 -27.01 -2.99
CA ALA A 247 9.68 -27.16 -2.66
C ALA A 247 9.92 -28.19 -1.55
N TYR A 248 9.18 -28.12 -0.45
CA TYR A 248 9.32 -29.09 0.64
C TYR A 248 9.00 -30.52 0.18
N LYS A 249 7.90 -30.72 -0.56
CA LYS A 249 7.48 -32.03 -1.05
C LYS A 249 8.49 -32.61 -2.05
N TYR A 250 9.04 -31.74 -2.91
CA TYR A 250 10.06 -32.09 -3.89
C TYR A 250 11.27 -32.72 -3.19
N TYR A 251 12.00 -31.95 -2.38
CA TYR A 251 13.22 -32.43 -1.73
C TYR A 251 12.98 -33.57 -0.75
N MET A 252 11.88 -33.57 0.01
CA MET A 252 11.60 -34.67 0.94
C MET A 252 11.30 -36.00 0.23
N ARG A 253 10.80 -35.95 -1.01
CA ARG A 253 10.59 -37.14 -1.85
C ARG A 253 11.92 -37.64 -2.42
N TYR A 254 12.72 -36.74 -2.99
CA TYR A 254 13.97 -37.13 -3.67
C TYR A 254 15.09 -37.51 -2.69
N LEU A 255 15.18 -36.87 -1.51
CA LEU A 255 16.13 -37.26 -0.47
C LEU A 255 15.98 -38.74 -0.03
N LYS A 256 14.79 -39.34 -0.15
CA LYS A 256 14.57 -40.74 0.25
C LYS A 256 15.07 -41.75 -0.77
N LYS A 257 15.27 -41.36 -2.04
CA LYS A 257 15.71 -42.25 -3.10
C LYS A 257 17.23 -42.40 -3.01
N LYS A 258 17.70 -43.55 -2.52
CA LYS A 258 19.13 -43.82 -2.36
C LYS A 258 19.80 -44.11 -3.71
N SER A 259 19.11 -44.82 -4.60
CA SER A 259 19.64 -45.38 -5.86
C SER A 259 19.59 -44.46 -7.09
N THR A 260 19.17 -43.20 -6.94
CA THR A 260 19.05 -42.24 -8.06
C THR A 260 19.42 -40.84 -7.56
N PRO A 261 20.73 -40.55 -7.37
CA PRO A 261 21.19 -39.20 -7.02
C PRO A 261 20.94 -38.18 -8.16
N TYR A 262 20.63 -38.67 -9.37
CA TYR A 262 20.33 -37.87 -10.56
C TYR A 262 18.84 -37.50 -10.64
N TYR A 263 18.43 -36.51 -9.85
CA TYR A 263 17.19 -35.78 -10.08
C TYR A 263 17.50 -34.32 -10.43
N PRO A 264 16.73 -33.67 -11.31
CA PRO A 264 16.99 -32.28 -11.67
C PRO A 264 16.89 -31.38 -10.42
N PRO A 265 17.72 -30.33 -10.28
CA PRO A 265 17.53 -29.37 -9.21
C PRO A 265 16.21 -28.61 -9.42
N LEU A 266 15.60 -28.16 -8.32
CA LEU A 266 14.35 -27.41 -8.41
C LEU A 266 14.67 -25.99 -8.85
N ASP A 267 14.22 -25.64 -10.05
CA ASP A 267 14.44 -24.33 -10.68
C ASP A 267 13.96 -23.20 -9.76
N ILE A 268 14.79 -22.17 -9.62
CA ILE A 268 14.50 -20.98 -8.82
C ILE A 268 13.22 -20.28 -9.29
N ASN A 269 12.93 -20.31 -10.60
CA ASN A 269 11.74 -19.68 -11.18
C ASN A 269 10.44 -20.26 -10.61
N GLU A 270 10.46 -21.51 -10.18
CA GLU A 270 9.29 -22.15 -9.59
C GLU A 270 9.01 -21.71 -8.14
N ILE A 271 9.92 -20.95 -7.53
CA ILE A 271 9.98 -20.76 -6.08
C ILE A 271 10.26 -19.32 -5.65
N GLN A 272 10.94 -18.55 -6.49
CA GLN A 272 11.22 -17.13 -6.32
C GLN A 272 9.93 -16.32 -6.15
N GLU A 273 10.03 -15.05 -5.75
CA GLU A 273 8.84 -14.21 -5.62
C GLU A 273 8.10 -14.09 -6.97
N GLY A 274 6.77 -14.01 -6.92
CA GLY A 274 5.97 -13.77 -8.13
C GLY A 274 6.05 -12.30 -8.56
N GLU A 275 5.36 -11.96 -9.65
CA GLU A 275 5.25 -10.58 -10.15
C GLU A 275 4.74 -9.62 -9.05
N VAL A 276 3.77 -10.07 -8.26
CA VAL A 276 3.32 -9.37 -7.04
C VAL A 276 4.16 -9.86 -5.86
N ASN A 277 5.17 -9.08 -5.49
CA ASN A 277 6.11 -9.42 -4.41
C ASN A 277 5.99 -8.48 -3.20
N ILE A 278 6.70 -8.82 -2.11
CA ILE A 278 6.66 -8.04 -0.86
C ILE A 278 7.17 -6.61 -1.08
N GLU A 279 8.09 -6.42 -2.02
CA GLU A 279 8.73 -5.14 -2.30
C GLU A 279 7.85 -4.19 -3.13
N VAL A 280 7.17 -4.71 -4.17
CA VAL A 280 6.16 -3.97 -4.94
C VAL A 280 5.01 -3.55 -4.03
N PHE A 281 4.59 -4.44 -3.12
CA PHE A 281 3.63 -4.11 -2.08
C PHE A 281 4.11 -2.94 -1.21
N ASP A 282 5.38 -2.95 -0.80
CA ASP A 282 5.98 -1.88 0.00
C ASP A 282 6.02 -0.54 -0.75
N ILE A 283 6.41 -0.55 -2.02
CA ILE A 283 6.45 0.65 -2.87
C ILE A 283 5.05 1.26 -3.03
N VAL A 284 4.06 0.45 -3.38
CA VAL A 284 2.67 0.90 -3.57
C VAL A 284 2.09 1.41 -2.25
N SER A 285 2.40 0.73 -1.15
CA SER A 285 1.97 1.16 0.17
C SER A 285 2.58 2.50 0.57
N LYS A 286 3.91 2.67 0.43
CA LYS A 286 4.61 3.93 0.71
C LYS A 286 4.11 5.08 -0.16
N ALA A 287 3.82 4.83 -1.44
CA ALA A 287 3.25 5.84 -2.33
C ALA A 287 1.84 6.28 -1.86
N THR A 288 1.01 5.33 -1.44
CA THR A 288 -0.32 5.60 -0.88
C THR A 288 -0.21 6.42 0.40
N VAL A 289 0.66 5.99 1.32
CA VAL A 289 0.97 6.66 2.58
C VAL A 289 1.43 8.11 2.36
N ASN A 290 2.37 8.33 1.45
CA ASN A 290 2.92 9.67 1.21
C ASN A 290 1.86 10.64 0.70
N ARG A 291 0.96 10.18 -0.19
CA ARG A 291 -0.18 10.99 -0.65
C ARG A 291 -1.12 11.32 0.50
N SER A 292 -1.43 10.33 1.33
CA SER A 292 -2.27 10.52 2.51
C SER A 292 -1.67 11.46 3.54
N TYR A 293 -0.37 11.36 3.81
CA TYR A 293 0.34 12.22 4.74
C TYR A 293 0.29 13.70 4.33
N ARG A 294 0.41 14.00 3.03
CA ARG A 294 0.26 15.37 2.52
C ARG A 294 -1.12 15.95 2.85
N LEU A 295 -2.17 15.15 2.71
CA LEU A 295 -3.54 15.57 3.03
C LEU A 295 -3.76 15.72 4.54
N MET A 296 -3.22 14.81 5.35
CA MET A 296 -3.25 14.94 6.82
C MET A 296 -2.54 16.19 7.32
N LYS A 297 -1.41 16.57 6.70
CA LYS A 297 -0.68 17.78 7.06
C LYS A 297 -1.48 19.04 6.73
N ALA A 298 -2.28 19.02 5.66
CA ALA A 298 -3.13 20.14 5.26
C ALA A 298 -4.43 20.22 6.08
N GLU A 299 -4.93 19.10 6.61
CA GLU A 299 -6.17 19.03 7.40
C GLU A 299 -6.31 20.08 8.51
N PRO A 300 -5.34 20.28 9.43
CA PRO A 300 -5.50 21.25 10.51
C PRO A 300 -5.60 22.68 9.99
N ALA A 301 -4.78 23.04 8.98
CA ALA A 301 -4.84 24.36 8.36
C ALA A 301 -6.22 24.60 7.71
N LEU A 302 -6.74 23.61 6.98
CA LEU A 302 -8.06 23.69 6.37
C LEU A 302 -9.19 23.80 7.40
N LYS A 303 -9.09 23.11 8.54
CA LYS A 303 -10.06 23.26 9.65
C LYS A 303 -10.03 24.67 10.24
N VAL A 304 -8.84 25.23 10.49
CA VAL A 304 -8.69 26.57 11.05
C VAL A 304 -9.26 27.63 10.10
N ILE A 305 -8.89 27.57 8.82
CA ILE A 305 -9.39 28.50 7.79
C ILE A 305 -10.92 28.43 7.72
N LYS A 306 -11.48 27.22 7.70
CA LYS A 306 -12.93 27.00 7.70
C LYS A 306 -13.60 27.63 8.93
N SER A 307 -13.06 27.41 10.13
CA SER A 307 -13.63 27.97 11.37
C SER A 307 -13.60 29.49 11.38
N ILE A 308 -12.50 30.10 10.93
CA ILE A 308 -12.36 31.56 10.81
C ILE A 308 -13.40 32.11 9.83
N LEU A 309 -13.51 31.53 8.63
CA LEU A 309 -14.50 31.95 7.62
C LEU A 309 -15.93 31.86 8.16
N LEU A 310 -16.25 30.79 8.87
CA LEU A 310 -17.59 30.56 9.43
C LEU A 310 -17.92 31.56 10.53
N ILE A 311 -16.99 31.82 11.46
CA ILE A 311 -17.19 32.83 12.52
C ILE A 311 -17.38 34.22 11.92
N LEU A 312 -16.51 34.63 11.00
CA LEU A 312 -16.61 35.95 10.35
C LEU A 312 -17.93 36.11 9.60
N SER A 313 -18.37 35.06 8.89
CA SER A 313 -19.65 35.07 8.16
C SER A 313 -20.86 35.17 9.11
N ILE A 314 -20.83 34.46 10.24
CA ILE A 314 -21.90 34.51 11.24
C ILE A 314 -21.96 35.89 11.89
N VAL A 315 -20.82 36.46 12.29
CA VAL A 315 -20.77 37.79 12.92
C VAL A 315 -21.35 38.84 11.98
N GLY A 316 -20.93 38.86 10.72
CA GLY A 316 -21.46 39.77 9.72
C GLY A 316 -22.96 39.61 9.50
N LEU A 317 -23.44 38.36 9.47
CA LEU A 317 -24.87 38.08 9.35
C LEU A 317 -25.66 38.57 10.57
N VAL A 318 -25.21 38.28 11.79
CA VAL A 318 -25.88 38.71 13.03
C VAL A 318 -25.97 40.23 13.11
N VAL A 319 -24.93 40.95 12.69
CA VAL A 319 -24.94 42.42 12.65
C VAL A 319 -25.99 42.91 11.66
N VAL A 320 -25.95 42.45 10.41
CA VAL A 320 -26.88 42.95 9.37
C VAL A 320 -28.33 42.56 9.67
N TYR A 321 -28.58 41.32 10.12
CA TYR A 321 -29.92 40.86 10.49
C TYR A 321 -30.45 41.54 11.75
N GLY A 322 -29.62 41.71 12.78
CA GLY A 322 -30.03 42.35 14.02
C GLY A 322 -30.52 43.77 13.76
N TYR A 323 -29.77 44.55 12.97
CA TYR A 323 -30.21 45.88 12.54
C TYR A 323 -31.46 45.82 11.67
N SER A 324 -31.55 44.88 10.73
CA SER A 324 -32.75 44.73 9.88
C SER A 324 -34.01 44.48 10.71
N ILE A 325 -33.95 43.61 11.72
CA ILE A 325 -35.09 43.31 12.60
C ILE A 325 -35.48 44.53 13.42
N VAL A 326 -34.51 45.25 14.01
CA VAL A 326 -34.77 46.44 14.82
C VAL A 326 -35.48 47.51 13.98
N TYR A 327 -35.01 47.79 12.77
CA TYR A 327 -35.60 48.81 11.91
C TYR A 327 -36.97 48.39 11.36
N VAL A 328 -37.20 47.10 11.11
CA VAL A 328 -38.53 46.59 10.74
C VAL A 328 -39.53 46.74 11.91
N ILE A 329 -39.10 46.51 13.15
CA ILE A 329 -39.96 46.73 14.34
C ILE A 329 -40.27 48.21 14.51
N ILE A 330 -39.26 49.08 14.37
CA ILE A 330 -39.44 50.54 14.47
C ILE A 330 -40.40 51.05 13.40
N ALA A 331 -40.30 50.56 12.15
CA ALA A 331 -41.21 50.95 11.08
C ALA A 331 -42.66 50.47 11.31
N ALA A 332 -42.86 49.41 12.11
CA ALA A 332 -44.17 48.85 12.44
C ALA A 332 -44.87 49.53 13.63
N LEU A 333 -44.13 50.30 14.43
CA LEU A 333 -44.62 51.11 15.56
C LEU A 333 -45.00 52.50 15.06
#